data_AF-A0A9Q0VEJ2-F1
#
_entry.id   AF-A0A9Q0VEJ2-F1
#
_cell.length_a   1.000
_cell.length_b   1.000
_cell.length_c   1.000
_cell.angle_alpha   90.00
_cell.angle_beta   90.00
_cell.angle_gamma   90.00
#
_symmetry.space_group_name_H-M   'P 1'
#
loop_
_entity.id
_entity.type
_entity.pdbx_description
1 polymer ?
#
loop_
_entity_poly.entity_id
_entity_poly.type
_entity_poly.pdbx_seq_one_letter_code
_entity_poly.pdbx_strand_id
1 'polypeptide(L)' 'MPSHKTFRIKKKLAKKMRQNRPIPHWIRMRTDNTIRYNAEAQALAPYQARVLSWNK' A
#
# COMPACT_ATOMS: atom_id res chain seq x y z
N MET A 1 -9.30 20.94 10.02
CA MET A 1 -10.16 20.72 8.82
C MET A 1 -9.40 19.86 7.80
N PRO A 2 -10.07 18.92 7.10
CA PRO A 2 -9.43 18.20 6.00
C PRO A 2 -9.05 19.16 4.87
N SER A 3 -7.91 18.90 4.23
CA SER A 3 -7.46 19.68 3.06
C SER A 3 -8.52 19.66 1.95
N HIS A 4 -8.83 20.82 1.38
CA HIS A 4 -9.75 20.93 0.25
C HIS A 4 -9.08 20.38 -1.01
N LYS A 5 -9.42 19.13 -1.37
CA LYS A 5 -8.87 18.42 -2.53
C LYS A 5 -9.91 18.31 -3.63
N THR A 6 -9.45 18.40 -4.89
CA THR A 6 -10.30 18.16 -6.06
C THR A 6 -10.78 16.71 -6.10
N PHE A 7 -11.91 16.47 -6.77
CA PHE A 7 -12.50 15.13 -6.90
C PHE A 7 -11.56 14.12 -7.57
N ARG A 8 -10.78 14.56 -8.56
CA ARG A 8 -9.76 13.74 -9.23
C ARG A 8 -8.71 13.23 -8.23
N ILE A 9 -8.25 14.08 -7.31
CA ILE A 9 -7.27 13.71 -6.28
C ILE A 9 -7.91 12.74 -5.28
N LYS A 10 -9.14 13.00 -4.82
CA LYS A 10 -9.86 12.11 -3.90
C LYS A 10 -10.01 10.69 -4.48
N LYS A 11 -10.37 10.57 -5.77
CA LYS A 11 -10.43 9.27 -6.48
C LYS A 11 -9.07 8.55 -6.50
N LYS A 12 -7.98 9.28 -6.79
CA LYS A 12 -6.63 8.71 -6.78
C LYS A 12 -6.23 8.20 -5.40
N LEU A 13 -6.48 8.98 -4.35
CA LEU A 13 -6.21 8.59 -2.96
C LEU A 13 -7.00 7.34 -2.56
N ALA A 14 -8.30 7.31 -2.85
CA ALA A 14 -9.14 6.14 -2.57
C ALA A 14 -8.69 4.88 -3.35
N LYS A 15 -8.21 5.03 -4.59
CA LYS A 15 -7.61 3.91 -5.35
C LYS A 15 -6.34 3.39 -4.66
N LYS A 16 -5.45 4.30 -4.24
CA LYS A 16 -4.19 3.92 -3.57
C LYS A 16 -4.42 3.24 -2.21
N MET A 17 -5.40 3.69 -1.44
CA MET A 17 -5.82 3.01 -0.21
C MET A 17 -6.31 1.58 -0.47
N ARG A 18 -7.04 1.33 -1.57
CA ARG A 18 -7.49 -0.01 -1.96
C ARG A 18 -6.36 -0.91 -2.45
N GLN A 19 -5.37 -0.34 -3.13
CA GLN A 19 -4.18 -1.06 -3.63
C GLN A 19 -3.23 -1.47 -2.50
N ASN A 20 -3.21 -0.75 -1.38
CA ASN A 20 -2.39 -1.06 -0.22
C ASN A 20 -2.93 -2.23 0.63
N ARG A 21 -3.49 -3.26 -0.01
CA ARG A 21 -3.97 -4.49 0.65
C ARG A 21 -2.96 -5.62 0.40
N PRO A 22 -2.72 -6.50 1.39
CA PRO A 22 -1.79 -7.61 1.23
C PRO A 22 -2.28 -8.62 0.18
N ILE A 23 -1.34 -9.31 -0.46
CA ILE A 23 -1.66 -10.34 -1.47
C ILE A 23 -2.42 -11.51 -0.80
N PRO A 24 -3.63 -11.86 -1.29
CA PRO A 24 -4.39 -13.00 -0.80
C PRO A 24 -3.62 -14.32 -0.86
N HIS A 25 -3.85 -15.19 0.13
CA HIS A 25 -3.12 -16.44 0.28
C HIS A 25 -3.32 -17.40 -0.91
N TRP A 26 -4.55 -17.54 -1.42
CA TRP A 26 -4.86 -18.44 -2.53
C TRP A 26 -4.13 -18.09 -3.83
N ILE A 27 -3.75 -16.83 -4.04
CA ILE A 27 -2.93 -16.43 -5.20
C ILE A 27 -1.54 -17.06 -5.10
N ARG A 28 -0.98 -17.14 -3.89
CA ARG A 28 0.33 -17.77 -3.66
C ARG A 28 0.31 -19.28 -3.91
N MET A 29 -0.87 -19.90 -3.81
CA MET A 29 -1.05 -21.35 -4.00
C MET A 29 -1.29 -21.74 -5.46
N ARG A 30 -1.40 -20.80 -6.41
CA ARG A 30 -1.58 -21.11 -7.83
C ARG A 30 -0.27 -21.65 -8.41
N THR A 31 -0.36 -22.73 -9.19
CA THR A 31 0.76 -23.26 -10.00
C THR A 31 1.24 -22.21 -11.00
N ASP A 32 2.55 -22.17 -11.27
CA ASP A 32 3.23 -21.19 -12.15
C ASP A 32 3.11 -19.71 -11.74
N ASN A 33 2.83 -19.42 -10.46
CA ASN A 33 2.85 -18.06 -9.95
C ASN A 33 4.24 -17.64 -9.43
N THR A 34 4.82 -16.60 -10.02
CA THR A 34 6.10 -15.99 -9.57
C THR A 34 5.93 -14.92 -8.49
N ILE A 35 4.69 -14.51 -8.21
CA ILE A 35 4.38 -13.40 -7.28
C ILE A 35 4.39 -13.91 -5.84
N ARG A 36 5.47 -13.60 -5.10
CA ARG A 36 5.65 -13.97 -3.68
C ARG A 36 5.30 -12.86 -2.69
N TYR A 37 5.55 -11.60 -3.04
CA TYR A 37 5.31 -10.43 -2.19
C TYR A 37 4.87 -9.22 -3.03
N ASN A 38 4.21 -8.24 -2.38
CA ASN A 38 3.82 -6.99 -3.04
C ASN A 38 5.01 -6.02 -2.98
N ALA A 39 5.76 -5.90 -4.07
CA ALA A 39 6.91 -5.01 -4.18
C ALA A 39 6.54 -3.53 -3.90
N GLU A 40 5.33 -3.10 -4.26
CA GLU A 40 4.87 -1.73 -4.01
C GLU A 40 4.67 -1.43 -2.51
N ALA A 41 4.24 -2.42 -1.73
CA ALA A 41 4.08 -2.28 -0.29
C ALA A 41 5.44 -2.27 0.44
N GLN A 42 6.41 -3.05 -0.04
CA GLN A 42 7.73 -3.15 0.58
C GLN A 42 8.53 -1.86 0.49
N ALA A 43 8.39 -1.09 -0.59
CA ALA A 43 9.10 0.18 -0.76
C ALA A 43 8.65 1.29 0.21
N LEU A 44 7.43 1.22 0.74
CA LEU A 44 6.87 2.20 1.68
C LEU A 44 7.22 1.89 3.15
N ALA A 45 7.52 0.63 3.47
CA ALA A 45 7.87 0.18 4.81
C ALA A 45 9.08 0.90 5.45
N PRO A 46 10.22 1.13 4.76
CA PRO A 46 11.38 1.79 5.38
C PRO A 46 11.10 3.26 5.74
N TYR A 47 10.26 3.96 4.97
CA TYR A 47 9.88 5.34 5.26
C TYR A 47 8.91 5.44 6.45
N GLN A 48 7.95 4.50 6.56
CA GLN A 48 7.03 4.44 7.70
C GLN A 48 7.75 4.08 9.01
N ALA A 49 8.68 3.12 8.97
CA ALA A 49 9.46 2.71 10.13
C ALA A 49 10.32 3.86 10.69
N ARG A 50 10.88 4.70 9.82
CA ARG A 50 11.65 5.89 10.21
C ARG A 50 10.79 6.96 10.90
N VAL A 51 9.56 7.20 10.44
CA VAL A 51 8.67 8.20 11.07
C VAL A 51 8.18 7.74 12.45
N LEU A 52 8.00 6.42 12.64
CA LEU A 52 7.59 5.84 13.91
C LEU A 52 8.73 5.82 14.95
N SER A 53 10.00 5.76 14.52
CA SER A 53 11.14 5.82 15.44
C SER A 53 11.44 7.21 16.00
N TRP A 54 10.87 8.27 15.41
CA TRP A 54 11.05 9.68 15.80
C TRP A 54 9.94 10.22 16.71
N ASN A 55 8.87 9.44 16.96
CA ASN A 55 7.78 9.79 17.88
C ASN A 55 7.84 8.94 19.17
N LYS A 56 9.05 8.72 19.68
CA LYS A 56 9.31 8.17 21.01
C LYS A 56 10.18 9.14 21.80
#